data_AF-A0AAD0SR23-F1
#
_entry.id   AF-A0AAD0SR23-F1
#
_cell.length_a   1.000
_cell.length_b   1.000
_cell.length_c   1.000
_cell.angle_alpha   90.00
_cell.angle_beta   90.00
_cell.angle_gamma   90.00
#
_symmetry.space_group_name_H-M   'P 1'
#
loop_
_entity.id
_entity.type
_entity.pdbx_description
1 polymer ?
#
loop_
_entity_poly.entity_id
_entity_poly.type
_entity_poly.pdbx_seq_one_letter_code
_entity_poly.pdbx_strand_id
1 'polypeptide(L)'
;MKTKRILKKEFFITLFIKQNKWHKFGVLIHTLAVVFHIIKSKKYKMIPAGFLHDIGKPYVAFQDEKDKITNEYSFHNHEEISYHIIKNWKVSPYTKNLVRYHYLLRGMQKAQEKNHLARYNRMKRVFDKLDGSFIEELELFMMFDDLGKISFFKTKDNI
;
A
#
# COMPACT_ATOMS: atom_id res chain seq x y z
N MET A 1 15.81 5.80 10.49
CA MET A 1 14.61 5.19 11.09
C MET A 1 14.95 4.82 12.53
N LYS A 2 14.20 5.27 13.55
CA LYS A 2 14.55 4.97 14.96
C LYS A 2 14.33 3.46 15.19
N THR A 3 15.39 2.70 15.45
CA THR A 3 15.41 1.25 15.75
C THR A 3 14.37 0.83 16.80
N LYS A 4 13.97 1.74 17.70
CA LYS A 4 12.93 1.55 18.71
C LYS A 4 11.55 1.11 18.16
N ARG A 5 11.22 1.32 16.88
CA ARG A 5 9.90 0.93 16.33
C ARG A 5 9.81 -0.53 15.90
N ILE A 6 10.90 -1.15 15.45
CA ILE A 6 10.89 -2.58 15.04
C ILE A 6 10.67 -3.48 16.26
N LEU A 7 11.12 -3.04 17.43
CA LEU A 7 10.98 -3.78 18.70
C LEU A 7 9.58 -3.67 19.32
N LYS A 8 8.67 -2.92 18.70
CA LYS A 8 7.31 -2.75 19.21
C LYS A 8 6.42 -3.90 18.79
N LYS A 9 5.52 -4.34 19.67
CA LYS A 9 4.56 -5.42 19.38
C LYS A 9 3.71 -5.12 18.14
N GLU A 10 3.35 -3.86 17.93
CA GLU A 10 2.51 -3.41 16.82
C GLU A 10 3.17 -3.69 15.46
N PHE A 11 4.50 -3.63 15.38
CA PHE A 11 5.25 -3.98 14.18
C PHE A 11 4.99 -5.44 13.80
N PHE A 12 5.18 -6.37 14.74
CA PHE A 12 5.03 -7.80 14.49
C PHE A 12 3.56 -8.20 14.27
N ILE A 13 2.63 -7.61 15.03
CA ILE A 13 1.20 -7.85 14.86
C ILE A 13 0.76 -7.43 13.45
N THR A 14 1.15 -6.23 13.00
CA THR A 14 0.75 -5.76 11.67
C THR A 14 1.44 -6.48 10.54
N LEU A 15 2.70 -6.89 10.73
CA LEU A 15 3.43 -7.69 9.75
C LEU A 15 2.80 -9.07 9.55
N PHE A 16 2.49 -9.79 10.64
CA PHE A 16 2.13 -11.21 10.57
C PHE A 16 0.65 -11.53 10.81
N ILE A 17 -0.06 -10.74 11.63
CA ILE A 17 -1.36 -11.12 12.18
C ILE A 17 -2.49 -10.29 11.58
N LYS A 18 -2.52 -8.97 11.79
CA LYS A 18 -3.70 -8.13 11.52
C LYS A 18 -3.34 -6.70 11.13
N GLN A 19 -4.05 -6.16 10.14
CA GLN A 19 -3.97 -4.75 9.73
C GLN A 19 -5.22 -3.97 10.22
N ASN A 20 -6.19 -3.74 9.33
CA ASN A 20 -7.45 -3.04 9.60
C ASN A 20 -8.62 -3.79 8.96
N LYS A 21 -9.85 -3.30 9.15
CA LYS A 21 -11.07 -3.92 8.60
C LYS A 21 -11.06 -4.18 7.10
N TRP A 22 -10.23 -3.50 6.33
CA TRP A 22 -10.17 -3.65 4.87
C TRP A 22 -9.28 -4.82 4.43
N HIS A 23 -8.42 -5.35 5.32
CA HIS A 23 -7.48 -6.41 4.97
C HIS A 23 -7.81 -7.65 5.79
N LYS A 24 -8.04 -8.77 5.10
CA LYS A 24 -8.23 -10.07 5.76
C LYS A 24 -6.96 -10.56 6.47
N PHE A 25 -5.79 -10.10 6.01
CA PHE A 25 -4.50 -10.63 6.42
C PHE A 25 -3.56 -9.54 6.98
N GLY A 26 -2.53 -9.98 7.72
CA GLY A 26 -1.34 -9.16 8.00
C GLY A 26 -0.61 -8.74 6.71
N VAL A 27 0.32 -7.78 6.82
CA VAL A 27 1.03 -7.18 5.68
C VAL A 27 1.77 -8.23 4.84
N LEU A 28 2.45 -9.18 5.49
CA LEU A 28 3.21 -10.22 4.76
C LEU A 28 2.30 -11.03 3.83
N ILE A 29 1.23 -11.60 4.36
CA ILE A 29 0.31 -12.43 3.58
C ILE A 29 -0.42 -11.60 2.52
N HIS A 30 -0.77 -10.35 2.83
CA HIS A 30 -1.35 -9.42 1.86
C HIS A 30 -0.41 -9.18 0.66
N THR A 31 0.86 -8.83 0.90
CA THR A 31 1.83 -8.61 -0.19
C THR A 31 2.07 -9.89 -1.02
N LEU A 32 2.06 -11.07 -0.40
CA LEU A 32 2.11 -12.35 -1.11
C LEU A 32 0.88 -12.56 -2.01
N ALA A 33 -0.31 -12.18 -1.55
CA ALA A 33 -1.53 -12.26 -2.36
C ALA A 33 -1.48 -11.30 -3.57
N VAL A 34 -0.97 -10.08 -3.38
CA VAL A 34 -0.74 -9.13 -4.48
C VAL A 34 0.22 -9.71 -5.51
N VAL A 35 1.36 -10.27 -5.06
CA VAL A 35 2.34 -10.92 -5.95
C VAL A 35 1.73 -12.10 -6.70
N PHE A 36 0.91 -12.92 -6.03
CA PHE A 36 0.20 -14.02 -6.68
C PHE A 36 -0.66 -13.54 -7.86
N HIS A 37 -1.45 -12.47 -7.67
CA HIS A 37 -2.28 -11.90 -8.74
C HIS A 37 -1.43 -11.29 -9.88
N ILE A 38 -0.33 -10.62 -9.55
CA ILE A 38 0.63 -10.10 -10.55
C ILE A 38 1.20 -11.23 -11.42
N ILE A 39 1.61 -12.35 -10.79
CA ILE A 39 2.15 -13.52 -11.49
C ILE A 39 1.08 -14.12 -12.39
N LYS A 40 -0.15 -14.31 -11.87
CA LYS A 40 -1.28 -14.87 -12.63
C LYS A 40 -1.61 -14.04 -13.87
N SER A 41 -1.53 -12.71 -13.76
CA SER A 41 -1.74 -11.77 -14.86
C SER A 41 -0.51 -11.54 -15.73
N LYS A 42 0.60 -12.25 -15.49
CA LYS A 42 1.87 -12.16 -16.25
C LYS A 42 2.48 -10.76 -16.26
N LYS A 43 2.21 -9.93 -15.24
CA LYS A 43 2.71 -8.54 -15.13
C LYS A 43 4.03 -8.50 -14.33
N TYR A 44 5.01 -9.32 -14.74
CA TYR A 44 6.20 -9.62 -13.94
C TYR A 44 7.02 -8.39 -13.51
N LYS A 45 7.02 -7.30 -14.30
CA LYS A 45 7.68 -6.03 -13.93
C LYS A 45 7.17 -5.44 -12.61
N MET A 46 5.95 -5.75 -12.19
CA MET A 46 5.33 -5.26 -10.95
C MET A 46 5.70 -6.08 -9.72
N ILE A 47 6.28 -7.28 -9.87
CA ILE A 47 6.56 -8.19 -8.74
C ILE A 47 7.36 -7.51 -7.62
N PRO A 48 8.46 -6.77 -7.91
CA PRO A 48 9.20 -6.11 -6.85
C PRO A 48 8.34 -5.10 -6.06
N ALA A 49 7.44 -4.37 -6.72
CA ALA A 49 6.53 -3.47 -6.04
C ALA A 49 5.45 -4.23 -5.26
N GLY A 50 4.98 -5.37 -5.76
CA GLY A 50 4.04 -6.24 -5.04
C GLY A 50 4.53 -6.61 -3.65
N PHE A 51 5.81 -6.98 -3.53
CA PHE A 51 6.46 -7.26 -2.24
C PHE A 51 6.70 -6.01 -1.38
N LEU A 52 6.96 -4.86 -1.99
CA LEU A 52 7.54 -3.70 -1.29
C LEU A 52 6.57 -2.55 -1.01
N HIS A 53 5.41 -2.49 -1.67
CA HIS A 53 4.51 -1.31 -1.60
C HIS A 53 4.10 -0.97 -0.16
N ASP A 54 3.88 -1.99 0.66
CA ASP A 54 3.40 -1.88 2.03
C ASP A 54 4.47 -2.13 3.11
N ILE A 55 5.75 -2.23 2.73
CA ILE A 55 6.84 -2.50 3.69
C ILE A 55 6.92 -1.45 4.82
N GLY A 56 6.44 -0.24 4.56
CA GLY A 56 6.35 0.86 5.52
C GLY A 56 5.23 0.72 6.56
N LYS A 57 4.17 -0.07 6.30
CA LYS A 57 3.00 -0.16 7.21
C LYS A 57 3.39 -0.57 8.63
N PRO A 58 4.18 -1.65 8.86
CA PRO A 58 4.57 -2.03 10.22
C PRO A 58 5.37 -0.95 10.96
N TYR A 59 6.09 -0.09 10.24
CA TYR A 59 6.89 1.00 10.83
C TYR A 59 6.06 2.21 11.24
N VAL A 60 4.86 2.38 10.69
CA VAL A 60 3.96 3.50 11.01
C VAL A 60 2.68 3.07 11.70
N ALA A 61 2.52 1.77 11.98
CA ALA A 61 1.38 1.23 12.69
C ALA A 61 1.12 2.00 14.00
N PHE A 62 -0.12 2.43 14.17
CA PHE A 62 -0.61 3.03 15.41
C PHE A 62 -2.09 2.68 15.58
N GLN A 63 -2.61 2.89 16.78
CA GLN A 63 -4.03 2.74 17.10
C GLN A 63 -4.52 4.05 17.72
N ASP A 64 -5.55 4.65 17.12
CA ASP A 64 -6.35 5.68 17.81
C ASP A 64 -7.35 5.04 18.80
N GLU A 65 -8.14 5.85 19.51
CA GLU A 65 -9.10 5.34 20.50
C GLU A 65 -10.15 4.39 19.87
N LYS A 66 -10.52 4.59 18.60
CA LYS A 66 -11.47 3.71 17.91
C LYS A 66 -10.80 2.40 17.49
N ASP A 67 -9.59 2.50 16.97
CA ASP A 67 -8.76 1.36 16.58
C ASP A 67 -8.47 0.42 17.77
N LYS A 68 -8.31 0.96 18.99
CA LYS A 68 -8.14 0.16 20.21
C LYS A 68 -9.37 -0.71 20.51
N ILE A 69 -10.59 -0.19 20.27
CA ILE A 69 -11.84 -0.92 20.50
C ILE A 69 -11.95 -2.13 19.56
N THR A 70 -11.60 -1.96 18.29
CA THR A 70 -11.69 -3.02 17.26
C THR A 70 -10.40 -3.84 17.15
N ASN A 71 -9.37 -3.48 17.92
CA ASN A 71 -8.01 -4.00 17.80
C ASN A 71 -7.50 -3.96 16.34
N GLU A 72 -7.72 -2.83 15.66
CA GLU A 72 -7.26 -2.54 14.30
C GLU A 72 -6.09 -1.55 14.32
N TYR A 73 -5.45 -1.35 13.17
CA TYR A 73 -4.31 -0.45 13.02
C TYR A 73 -4.48 0.51 11.85
N SER A 74 -4.05 1.74 12.09
CA SER A 74 -3.99 2.80 11.10
C SER A 74 -2.54 3.05 10.64
N PHE A 75 -2.38 3.51 9.40
CA PHE A 75 -1.07 3.56 8.71
C PHE A 75 -0.86 4.89 7.98
N HIS A 76 -0.64 5.97 8.72
CA HIS A 76 -0.39 7.28 8.12
C HIS A 76 0.93 7.27 7.33
N ASN A 77 0.87 7.71 6.07
CA ASN A 77 2.04 7.97 5.23
C ASN A 77 2.93 6.72 5.01
N HIS A 78 2.34 5.52 4.99
CA HIS A 78 3.09 4.28 4.83
C HIS A 78 3.77 4.21 3.46
N GLU A 79 3.20 4.83 2.43
CA GLU A 79 3.70 4.87 1.05
C GLU A 79 5.05 5.62 0.96
N GLU A 80 5.13 6.80 1.58
CA GLU A 80 6.37 7.59 1.64
C GLU A 80 7.42 6.89 2.52
N ILE A 81 6.99 6.20 3.58
CA ILE A 81 7.90 5.44 4.43
C ILE A 81 8.43 4.20 3.71
N SER A 82 7.58 3.47 2.98
CA SER A 82 7.98 2.39 2.08
C SER A 82 9.03 2.90 1.08
N TYR A 83 8.76 4.05 0.43
CA TYR A 83 9.72 4.70 -0.47
C TYR A 83 11.05 5.01 0.23
N HIS A 84 11.03 5.63 1.41
CA HIS A 84 12.24 5.95 2.16
C HIS A 84 13.04 4.74 2.62
N ILE A 85 12.39 3.60 2.85
CA ILE A 85 13.07 2.33 3.14
C ILE A 85 13.85 1.86 1.92
N ILE A 86 13.23 1.91 0.73
CA ILE A 86 13.79 1.31 -0.50
C ILE A 86 14.57 2.29 -1.39
N LYS A 87 14.53 3.61 -1.13
CA LYS A 87 15.07 4.65 -2.05
C LYS A 87 16.54 4.44 -2.42
N ASN A 88 17.33 3.89 -1.50
CA ASN A 88 18.76 3.62 -1.69
C ASN A 88 19.05 2.16 -2.05
N TRP A 89 18.03 1.31 -2.16
CA TRP A 89 18.21 -0.09 -2.58
C TRP A 89 18.43 -0.17 -4.09
N LYS A 90 19.09 -1.25 -4.52
CA LYS A 90 19.27 -1.62 -5.94
C LYS A 90 17.96 -2.17 -6.54
N VAL A 91 16.90 -1.38 -6.48
CA VAL A 91 15.59 -1.63 -7.13
C VAL A 91 15.33 -0.54 -8.18
N SER A 92 14.57 -0.89 -9.22
CA SER A 92 14.37 0.02 -10.36
C SER A 92 13.64 1.31 -9.96
N PRO A 93 13.86 2.43 -10.66
CA PRO A 93 13.07 3.65 -10.47
C PRO A 93 11.57 3.43 -10.62
N TYR A 94 11.17 2.56 -11.57
CA TYR A 94 9.78 2.14 -11.74
C TYR A 94 9.19 1.54 -10.45
N THR A 95 9.89 0.58 -9.84
CA THR A 95 9.47 -0.02 -8.57
C THR A 95 9.36 1.03 -7.46
N LYS A 96 10.35 1.93 -7.34
CA LYS A 96 10.33 2.99 -6.32
C LYS A 96 9.13 3.92 -6.49
N ASN A 97 8.82 4.31 -7.72
CA ASN A 97 7.67 5.16 -8.03
C ASN A 97 6.36 4.43 -7.77
N LEU A 98 6.25 3.15 -8.15
CA LEU A 98 5.02 2.38 -7.93
C LEU A 98 4.77 2.23 -6.42
N VAL A 99 5.79 1.88 -5.63
CA VAL A 99 5.70 1.85 -4.16
C VAL A 99 5.25 3.19 -3.57
N ARG A 100 5.83 4.31 -4.02
CA ARG A 100 5.53 5.64 -3.48
C ARG A 100 4.12 6.12 -3.83
N TYR A 101 3.64 5.81 -5.03
CA TYR A 101 2.43 6.41 -5.58
C TYR A 101 1.25 5.45 -5.70
N HIS A 102 1.38 4.17 -5.34
CA HIS A 102 0.32 3.15 -5.51
C HIS A 102 -1.03 3.54 -4.90
N TYR A 103 -1.04 4.37 -3.86
CA TYR A 103 -2.26 4.85 -3.21
C TYR A 103 -2.70 6.26 -3.63
N LEU A 104 -2.01 6.91 -4.58
CA LEU A 104 -2.22 8.32 -4.92
C LEU A 104 -3.66 8.58 -5.41
N LEU A 105 -4.13 7.77 -6.37
CA LEU A 105 -5.48 7.87 -6.94
C LEU A 105 -6.55 7.73 -5.86
N ARG A 106 -6.46 6.67 -5.05
CA ARG A 106 -7.38 6.44 -3.93
C ARG A 106 -7.27 7.52 -2.85
N GLY A 107 -6.08 8.03 -2.60
CA GLY A 107 -5.83 9.14 -1.70
C GLY A 107 -6.56 10.40 -2.15
N MET A 108 -6.51 10.72 -3.45
CA MET A 108 -7.25 11.82 -4.06
C MET A 108 -8.76 11.63 -3.91
N GLN A 109 -9.29 10.47 -4.31
CA GLN A 109 -10.71 10.16 -4.16
C GLN A 109 -11.19 10.36 -2.71
N LYS A 110 -10.50 9.76 -1.73
CA LYS A 110 -10.86 9.87 -0.31
C LYS A 110 -10.74 11.29 0.23
N ALA A 111 -9.79 12.08 -0.27
CA ALA A 111 -9.67 13.48 0.13
C ALA A 111 -10.84 14.31 -0.41
N GLN A 112 -11.31 14.02 -1.63
CA GLN A 112 -12.46 14.67 -2.22
C GLN A 112 -13.76 14.29 -1.50
N GLU A 113 -13.99 13.01 -1.22
CA GLU A 113 -15.16 12.51 -0.47
C GLU A 113 -15.27 13.14 0.93
N LYS A 114 -14.14 13.42 1.58
CA LYS A 114 -14.08 14.04 2.90
C LYS A 114 -14.02 15.56 2.88
N ASN A 115 -14.17 16.19 1.71
CA ASN A 115 -14.01 17.63 1.51
C ASN A 115 -12.66 18.21 2.02
N HIS A 116 -11.59 17.41 1.95
CA HIS A 116 -10.24 17.81 2.34
C HIS A 116 -9.48 18.43 1.16
N LEU A 117 -9.97 19.58 0.65
CA LEU A 117 -9.49 20.21 -0.59
C LEU A 117 -7.97 20.50 -0.60
N ALA A 118 -7.40 20.94 0.52
CA ALA A 118 -5.96 21.20 0.61
C ALA A 118 -5.12 19.93 0.40
N ARG A 119 -5.58 18.78 0.92
CA ARG A 119 -4.90 17.48 0.73
C ARG A 119 -5.05 17.02 -0.72
N TYR A 120 -6.26 17.12 -1.27
CA TYR A 120 -6.54 16.80 -2.67
C TYR A 120 -5.62 17.59 -3.61
N ASN A 121 -5.57 18.92 -3.47
CA ASN A 121 -4.75 19.79 -4.31
C ASN A 121 -3.25 19.45 -4.24
N ARG A 122 -2.74 19.03 -3.08
CA ARG A 122 -1.34 18.57 -2.97
C ARG A 122 -1.08 17.30 -3.77
N MET A 123 -1.96 16.32 -3.68
CA MET A 123 -1.83 15.06 -4.42
C MET A 123 -2.07 15.26 -5.91
N LYS A 124 -3.03 16.10 -6.29
CA LYS A 124 -3.30 16.46 -7.69
C LYS A 124 -2.06 17.06 -8.38
N ARG A 125 -1.32 17.95 -7.72
CA ARG A 125 -0.05 18.47 -8.27
C ARG A 125 1.03 17.41 -8.50
N VAL A 126 1.00 16.30 -7.75
CA VAL A 126 1.91 15.17 -7.99
C VAL A 126 1.38 14.34 -9.15
N PHE A 127 0.07 14.05 -9.16
CA PHE A 127 -0.61 13.31 -10.22
C PHE A 127 -0.44 13.96 -11.58
N ASP A 128 -0.63 15.28 -11.69
CA ASP A 128 -0.54 16.04 -12.95
C ASP A 128 0.88 16.04 -13.56
N LYS A 129 1.89 15.56 -12.82
CA LYS A 129 3.28 15.39 -13.29
C LYS A 129 3.62 13.96 -13.68
N LEU A 130 2.70 13.01 -13.47
CA LEU A 130 2.91 11.62 -13.84
C LEU A 130 2.64 11.44 -15.33
N ASP A 131 3.41 10.55 -15.93
CA ASP A 131 3.19 10.13 -17.31
C ASP A 131 1.90 9.28 -17.42
N GLY A 132 1.17 9.45 -18.53
CA GLY A 132 -0.09 8.74 -18.79
C GLY A 132 0.07 7.22 -18.71
N SER A 133 1.14 6.67 -19.28
CA SER A 133 1.39 5.23 -19.22
C SER A 133 1.68 4.75 -17.80
N PHE A 134 2.26 5.59 -16.95
CA PHE A 134 2.47 5.25 -15.54
C PHE A 134 1.19 5.33 -14.71
N ILE A 135 0.24 6.20 -15.08
CA ILE A 135 -1.08 6.25 -14.45
C ILE A 135 -1.85 4.96 -14.68
N GLU A 136 -1.85 4.42 -15.90
CA GLU A 136 -2.46 3.11 -16.21
C GLU A 136 -1.84 1.98 -15.39
N GLU A 137 -0.53 2.03 -15.19
CA GLU A 137 0.21 1.07 -14.36
C GLU A 137 -0.15 1.18 -12.87
N LEU A 138 -0.41 2.39 -12.38
CA LEU A 138 -0.89 2.62 -11.02
C LEU A 138 -2.30 2.05 -10.82
N GLU A 139 -3.20 2.27 -11.77
CA GLU A 139 -4.55 1.72 -11.73
C GLU A 139 -4.54 0.19 -11.73
N LEU A 140 -3.73 -0.40 -12.61
CA LEU A 140 -3.56 -1.84 -12.68
C LEU A 140 -2.97 -2.42 -11.39
N PHE A 141 -1.96 -1.76 -10.81
CA PHE A 141 -1.39 -2.21 -9.54
C PHE A 141 -2.40 -2.08 -8.38
N MET A 142 -3.19 -1.00 -8.34
CA MET A 142 -4.24 -0.81 -7.33
C MET A 142 -5.31 -1.90 -7.39
N MET A 143 -5.65 -2.37 -8.60
CA MET A 143 -6.53 -3.54 -8.76
C MET A 143 -5.93 -4.79 -8.11
N PHE A 144 -4.62 -5.05 -8.28
CA PHE A 144 -3.96 -6.18 -7.64
C PHE A 144 -3.89 -6.04 -6.10
N ASP A 145 -3.63 -4.83 -5.61
CA ASP A 145 -3.70 -4.49 -4.18
C ASP A 145 -5.09 -4.83 -3.60
N ASP A 146 -6.16 -4.42 -4.29
CA ASP A 146 -7.54 -4.71 -3.86
C ASP A 146 -7.87 -6.20 -3.83
N LEU A 147 -7.46 -6.95 -4.86
CA LEU A 147 -7.62 -8.40 -4.86
C LEU A 147 -6.86 -9.04 -3.70
N GLY A 148 -5.64 -8.57 -3.44
CA GLY A 148 -4.78 -9.02 -2.34
C GLY A 148 -5.33 -8.71 -0.94
N LYS A 149 -6.32 -7.83 -0.79
CA LYS A 149 -7.01 -7.57 0.48
C LYS A 149 -8.00 -8.66 0.86
N ILE A 150 -8.63 -9.28 -0.14
CA ILE A 150 -9.80 -10.14 0.03
C ILE A 150 -9.40 -11.62 -0.03
N SER A 151 -8.59 -12.02 -1.02
CA SER A 151 -8.27 -13.43 -1.24
C SER A 151 -7.09 -13.63 -2.19
N PHE A 152 -6.38 -14.75 -2.04
CA PHE A 152 -5.47 -15.27 -3.07
C PHE A 152 -6.23 -15.79 -4.29
N PHE A 153 -7.41 -16.38 -4.10
CA PHE A 153 -8.09 -17.18 -5.12
C PHE A 153 -9.28 -16.48 -5.80
N LYS A 154 -9.70 -15.29 -5.33
CA LYS A 154 -10.77 -14.54 -6.02
C LYS A 154 -10.22 -13.90 -7.29
N THR A 155 -10.81 -14.24 -8.43
CA THR A 155 -10.59 -13.57 -9.71
C THR A 155 -11.76 -12.65 -10.06
N LYS A 156 -11.56 -11.83 -11.08
CA LYS A 156 -12.58 -10.94 -11.66
C LYS A 156 -13.86 -11.68 -12.07
N ASP A 157 -13.77 -12.99 -12.32
CA ASP A 157 -14.89 -13.86 -12.72
C ASP A 157 -15.84 -14.27 -11.57
N ASN A 158 -15.57 -13.80 -10.33
CA ASN A 158 -16.36 -14.11 -9.13
C ASN A 158 -16.83 -12.83 -8.40
N ILE A 159 -17.14 -11.77 -9.15
CA ILE A 159 -17.83 -10.55 -8.69
C ILE A 159 -19.09 -10.36 -9.52
#